data_AF-A0A077XR26-F1
#
_entry.id   AF-A0A077XR26-F1
#
_cell.length_a   1.000
_cell.length_b   1.000
_cell.length_c   1.000
_cell.angle_alpha   90.00
_cell.angle_beta   90.00
_cell.angle_gamma   90.00
#
_symmetry.space_group_name_H-M   'P 1'
#
loop_
_entity.id
_entity.type
_entity.pdbx_description
1 polymer ?
#
loop_
_entity_poly.entity_id
_entity_poly.type
_entity_poly.pdbx_seq_one_letter_code
_entity_poly.pdbx_strand_id
1 'polypeptide(L)'
;MSTSNPDLIKIAVVGPESTGKSTIAQAVARHFDTVCVPEYAREYCKNLHNEYTLQDEVNMYYGQIALENTLIPLAKNNLLICDTTIMTIKIWCDYLFGDTPQDVKEEINNRHYDLYLLMDIDLPWEEDPLRDFPEHREHFMGVWESELKSLKANYIIISGLGDERLKNALEATNRK
;
A
#
# COMPACT_ATOMS: atom_id res chain seq x y z
N MET A 1 7.84 -2.39 -24.72
CA MET A 1 7.09 -1.22 -25.20
C MET A 1 6.34 -0.67 -24.01
N SER A 2 6.65 0.56 -23.58
CA SER A 2 5.99 1.20 -22.44
C SER A 2 4.53 1.47 -22.78
N THR A 3 3.62 0.76 -22.12
CA THR A 3 2.16 0.97 -22.20
C THR A 3 1.72 1.97 -21.14
N SER A 4 2.42 3.09 -20.98
CA SER A 4 1.97 4.15 -20.09
C SER A 4 0.81 4.88 -20.78
N ASN A 5 -0.43 4.54 -20.40
CA ASN A 5 -1.59 5.39 -20.65
C ASN A 5 -1.41 6.65 -19.79
N PRO A 6 -1.12 7.83 -20.37
CA PRO A 6 -0.87 9.05 -19.60
C PRO A 6 -2.10 9.50 -18.78
N ASP A 7 -3.27 8.93 -19.05
CA ASP A 7 -4.52 9.22 -18.34
C ASP A 7 -4.79 8.26 -17.17
N LEU A 8 -3.95 7.25 -16.93
CA LEU A 8 -4.17 6.29 -15.84
C LEU A 8 -3.87 6.92 -14.48
N ILE A 9 -4.91 7.07 -13.66
CA ILE A 9 -4.81 7.51 -12.27
C ILE A 9 -4.51 6.28 -11.39
N LYS A 10 -3.46 6.37 -10.56
CA LYS A 10 -3.12 5.36 -9.57
C LYS A 10 -3.37 5.87 -8.16
N ILE A 11 -4.19 5.14 -7.40
CA ILE A 11 -4.48 5.45 -6.00
C ILE A 11 -3.94 4.34 -5.12
N ALA A 12 -3.05 4.71 -4.20
CA ALA A 12 -2.48 3.80 -3.23
C ALA A 12 -3.27 3.80 -1.92
N VAL A 13 -3.57 2.63 -1.38
CA VAL A 13 -4.08 2.47 -0.02
C VAL A 13 -2.93 2.00 0.86
N VAL A 14 -2.57 2.83 1.83
CA VAL A 14 -1.33 2.70 2.62
C VAL A 14 -1.60 2.91 4.10
N GLY A 15 -0.63 2.56 4.94
CA GLY A 15 -0.70 2.78 6.38
C GLY A 15 -0.28 1.56 7.21
N PRO A 16 -0.31 1.70 8.54
CA PRO A 16 0.12 0.66 9.47
C PRO A 16 -0.65 -0.65 9.31
N GLU A 17 -0.15 -1.71 9.93
CA GLU A 17 -0.87 -2.97 10.07
C GLU A 17 -2.22 -2.78 10.80
N SER A 18 -3.16 -3.69 10.56
CA SER A 18 -4.48 -3.66 11.22
C SER A 18 -5.29 -2.36 11.00
N THR A 19 -5.22 -1.77 9.80
CA THR A 19 -5.97 -0.55 9.43
C THR A 19 -6.99 -0.77 8.30
N GLY A 20 -7.22 -2.02 7.88
CA GLY A 20 -8.24 -2.35 6.88
C GLY A 20 -7.90 -1.97 5.43
N LYS A 21 -6.61 -1.77 5.12
CA LYS A 21 -6.12 -1.40 3.76
C LYS A 21 -6.71 -2.28 2.66
N SER A 22 -6.52 -3.60 2.75
CA SER A 22 -6.99 -4.55 1.73
C SER A 22 -8.50 -4.52 1.54
N THR A 23 -9.25 -4.43 2.64
CA THR A 23 -10.71 -4.32 2.59
C THR A 23 -11.16 -3.06 1.86
N ILE A 24 -10.56 -1.91 2.19
CA ILE A 24 -10.89 -0.63 1.58
C ILE A 24 -10.46 -0.58 0.12
N ALA A 25 -9.24 -1.01 -0.20
CA ALA A 25 -8.72 -1.03 -1.57
C ALA A 25 -9.62 -1.86 -2.50
N GLN A 26 -10.00 -3.06 -2.07
CA GLN A 26 -10.93 -3.90 -2.83
C GLN A 26 -12.32 -3.27 -2.95
N ALA A 27 -12.85 -2.68 -1.89
CA ALA A 27 -14.17 -2.06 -1.92
C ALA A 27 -14.21 -0.82 -2.83
N VAL A 28 -13.17 0.02 -2.80
CA VAL A 28 -13.00 1.17 -3.69
C VAL A 28 -12.90 0.69 -5.15
N ALA A 29 -12.05 -0.30 -5.44
CA ALA A 29 -11.91 -0.84 -6.79
C ALA A 29 -13.24 -1.38 -7.34
N ARG A 30 -14.01 -2.12 -6.51
CA ARG A 30 -15.35 -2.60 -6.88
C ARG A 30 -16.33 -1.45 -7.15
N HIS A 31 -16.33 -0.41 -6.33
CA HIS A 31 -17.22 0.73 -6.50
C HIS A 31 -16.99 1.46 -7.83
N PHE A 32 -15.74 1.61 -8.25
CA PHE A 32 -15.36 2.28 -9.49
C PHE A 32 -15.26 1.32 -10.70
N ASP A 33 -15.75 0.08 -10.59
CA ASP A 33 -15.59 -1.00 -11.59
C ASP A 33 -14.17 -1.02 -12.19
N THR A 34 -13.16 -1.18 -11.34
CA THR A 34 -11.77 -1.39 -11.77
C THR A 34 -11.07 -2.47 -10.95
N VAL A 35 -9.80 -2.75 -11.26
CA VAL A 35 -8.99 -3.76 -10.58
C VAL A 35 -8.23 -3.17 -9.40
N CYS A 36 -7.97 -4.03 -8.40
CA CYS A 36 -7.12 -3.75 -7.25
C CYS A 36 -5.85 -4.59 -7.38
N VAL A 37 -4.68 -3.97 -7.25
CA VAL A 37 -3.41 -4.65 -7.01
C VAL A 37 -3.41 -5.12 -5.56
N PRO A 38 -3.32 -6.43 -5.26
CA PRO A 38 -3.25 -6.92 -3.89
C PRO A 38 -1.82 -6.87 -3.34
N GLU A 39 -1.71 -6.95 -2.01
CA GLU A 39 -0.43 -6.89 -1.32
C GLU A 39 0.32 -8.21 -1.55
N TYR A 40 1.42 -8.16 -2.30
CA TYR A 40 2.19 -9.35 -2.65
C TYR A 40 2.75 -10.06 -1.40
N ALA A 41 3.15 -9.28 -0.40
CA ALA A 41 3.70 -9.77 0.86
C ALA A 41 2.76 -10.74 1.59
N ARG A 42 1.43 -10.54 1.49
CA ARG A 42 0.44 -11.44 2.10
C ARG A 42 0.59 -12.87 1.62
N GLU A 43 0.70 -13.05 0.31
CA GLU A 43 0.83 -14.39 -0.28
C GLU A 43 2.26 -14.93 -0.11
N TYR A 44 3.26 -14.07 -0.19
CA TYR A 44 4.65 -14.46 0.04
C TYR A 44 4.86 -15.01 1.46
N CYS A 45 4.52 -14.22 2.49
CA CYS A 45 4.75 -14.58 3.89
C CYS A 45 3.90 -15.77 4.34
N LYS A 46 2.69 -15.94 3.79
CA LYS A 46 1.87 -17.13 4.07
C LYS A 46 2.55 -18.45 3.68
N ASN A 47 3.37 -18.43 2.63
CA ASN A 47 4.10 -19.59 2.13
C ASN A 47 5.56 -19.62 2.61
N LEU A 48 5.98 -18.65 3.42
CA LEU A 48 7.32 -18.61 3.99
C LEU A 48 7.39 -19.52 5.21
N HIS A 49 8.25 -20.54 5.15
CA HIS A 49 8.45 -21.50 6.23
C HIS A 49 9.85 -21.45 6.84
N ASN A 50 10.71 -20.56 6.32
CA ASN A 50 12.07 -20.35 6.78
C ASN A 50 12.16 -19.07 7.60
N GLU A 51 13.33 -18.83 8.20
CA GLU A 51 13.65 -17.57 8.84
C GLU A 51 13.51 -16.40 7.86
N TYR A 52 12.90 -15.31 8.33
CA TYR A 52 12.66 -14.10 7.55
C TYR A 52 13.96 -13.30 7.38
N THR A 53 14.25 -12.87 6.16
CA THR A 53 15.51 -12.20 5.81
C THR A 53 15.30 -10.95 4.95
N LEU A 54 16.33 -10.11 4.84
CA LEU A 54 16.33 -8.99 3.90
C LEU A 54 16.12 -9.44 2.44
N GLN A 55 16.51 -10.66 2.08
CA GLN A 55 16.27 -11.18 0.74
C GLN A 55 14.77 -11.41 0.48
N ASP A 56 13.99 -11.72 1.50
CA ASP A 56 12.54 -11.84 1.39
C ASP A 56 11.89 -10.49 1.07
N GLU A 57 12.33 -9.41 1.71
CA GLU A 57 11.91 -8.05 1.35
C GLU A 57 12.22 -7.70 -0.11
N VAL A 58 13.43 -8.04 -0.58
CA VAL A 58 13.84 -7.82 -1.97
C VAL A 58 12.98 -8.65 -2.93
N ASN A 59 12.64 -9.89 -2.58
CA ASN A 59 11.75 -10.74 -3.38
C ASN A 59 10.33 -10.14 -3.44
N MET A 60 9.82 -9.66 -2.31
CA MET A 60 8.50 -9.01 -2.23
C MET A 60 8.48 -7.69 -3.00
N TYR A 61 9.58 -6.93 -3.01
CA TYR A 61 9.74 -5.75 -3.86
C TYR A 61 9.55 -6.06 -5.35
N TYR A 62 10.29 -7.05 -5.87
CA TYR A 62 10.13 -7.46 -7.28
C TYR A 62 8.74 -8.02 -7.56
N GLY A 63 8.18 -8.79 -6.62
CA GLY A 63 6.83 -9.34 -6.71
C GLY A 63 5.77 -8.24 -6.80
N GLN A 64 5.83 -7.23 -5.94
CA GLN A 64 4.88 -6.11 -5.93
C GLN A 64 4.95 -5.30 -7.23
N ILE A 65 6.16 -4.99 -7.73
CA ILE A 65 6.33 -4.30 -9.02
C ILE A 65 5.71 -5.10 -10.16
N ALA A 66 6.04 -6.40 -10.24
CA ALA A 66 5.57 -7.25 -11.32
C ALA A 66 4.04 -7.36 -11.30
N LEU A 67 3.46 -7.49 -10.10
CA LEU A 67 2.02 -7.58 -9.90
C LEU A 67 1.30 -6.28 -10.30
N GLU A 68 1.79 -5.11 -9.85
CA GLU A 68 1.22 -3.82 -10.25
C GLU A 68 1.29 -3.65 -11.78
N ASN A 69 2.46 -3.89 -12.38
CA ASN A 69 2.65 -3.73 -13.82
C ASN A 69 1.76 -4.68 -14.64
N THR A 70 1.48 -5.88 -14.15
CA THR A 70 0.61 -6.86 -14.81
C THR A 70 -0.86 -6.45 -14.76
N LEU A 71 -1.27 -5.69 -13.74
CA LEU A 71 -2.64 -5.25 -13.55
C LEU A 71 -2.95 -3.90 -14.20
N ILE A 72 -1.94 -3.10 -14.54
CA ILE A 72 -2.10 -1.84 -15.30
C ILE A 72 -2.99 -2.01 -16.55
N PRO A 73 -2.76 -2.98 -17.45
CA PRO A 73 -3.58 -3.14 -18.65
C PRO A 73 -5.03 -3.59 -18.37
N LEU A 74 -5.31 -4.08 -17.17
CA LEU A 74 -6.63 -4.52 -16.74
C LEU A 74 -7.42 -3.42 -16.03
N ALA A 75 -6.77 -2.29 -15.73
CA ALA A 75 -7.42 -1.12 -15.17
C ALA A 75 -8.54 -0.64 -16.09
N LYS A 76 -9.72 -0.46 -15.51
CA LYS A 76 -10.88 0.14 -16.18
C LYS A 76 -11.08 1.56 -15.67
N ASN A 77 -11.85 2.36 -16.40
CA ASN A 77 -12.17 3.73 -16.03
C ASN A 77 -10.93 4.61 -15.76
N ASN A 78 -9.81 4.28 -16.41
CA ASN A 78 -8.51 4.92 -16.20
C ASN A 78 -8.10 5.03 -14.72
N LEU A 79 -8.47 4.04 -13.90
CA LEU A 79 -8.19 4.03 -12.47
C LEU A 79 -7.58 2.68 -12.06
N LEU A 80 -6.48 2.70 -11.33
CA LEU A 80 -5.91 1.53 -10.68
C LEU A 80 -5.83 1.78 -9.17
N ILE A 81 -6.35 0.83 -8.38
CA ILE A 81 -6.22 0.88 -6.92
C ILE A 81 -5.10 -0.07 -6.50
N CYS A 82 -4.20 0.37 -5.62
CA CYS A 82 -3.07 -0.42 -5.15
C CYS A 82 -3.11 -0.62 -3.63
N ASP A 83 -3.24 -1.87 -3.20
CA ASP A 83 -2.92 -2.33 -1.85
C ASP A 83 -1.62 -3.11 -1.95
N THR A 84 -0.45 -2.62 -1.58
CA THR A 84 -0.08 -1.31 -1.06
C THR A 84 0.95 -0.70 -2.02
N THR A 85 1.96 0.04 -1.54
CA THR A 85 3.10 0.47 -2.34
C THR A 85 4.40 -0.15 -1.86
N ILE A 86 5.45 -0.07 -2.68
CA ILE A 86 6.82 -0.44 -2.31
C ILE A 86 7.40 0.34 -1.13
N MET A 87 6.74 1.43 -0.68
CA MET A 87 7.10 2.11 0.56
C MET A 87 7.02 1.16 1.77
N THR A 88 6.08 0.21 1.75
CA THR A 88 5.96 -0.81 2.81
C THR A 88 7.24 -1.62 2.94
N ILE A 89 7.87 -2.00 1.82
CA ILE A 89 9.15 -2.72 1.79
C ILE A 89 10.25 -1.88 2.45
N LYS A 90 10.34 -0.59 2.13
CA LYS A 90 11.31 0.32 2.75
C LYS A 90 11.09 0.39 4.26
N ILE A 91 9.84 0.58 4.70
CA ILE A 91 9.51 0.70 6.13
C ILE A 91 9.96 -0.54 6.90
N TRP A 92 9.69 -1.74 6.37
CA TRP A 92 10.11 -2.98 7.01
C TRP A 92 11.62 -3.22 6.94
N CYS A 93 12.26 -2.90 5.80
CA CYS A 93 13.70 -2.95 5.67
C CYS A 93 14.41 -2.08 6.71
N ASP A 94 14.00 -0.81 6.81
CA ASP A 94 14.57 0.14 7.76
C ASP A 94 14.34 -0.31 9.22
N TYR A 95 13.16 -0.86 9.52
CA TYR A 95 12.81 -1.26 10.88
C TYR A 95 13.49 -2.57 11.33
N LEU A 96 13.51 -3.59 10.48
CA LEU A 96 14.02 -4.93 10.82
C LEU A 96 15.51 -5.10 10.56
N PHE A 97 16.04 -4.45 9.53
CA PHE A 97 17.41 -4.64 9.05
C PHE A 97 18.27 -3.38 9.11
N GLY A 98 17.68 -2.24 9.46
CA GLY A 98 18.39 -0.97 9.69
C GLY A 98 18.77 -0.20 8.42
N ASP A 99 18.53 -0.75 7.23
CA ASP A 99 18.68 -0.06 5.95
C ASP A 99 17.82 -0.69 4.86
N THR A 100 17.49 0.11 3.85
CA THR A 100 16.74 -0.30 2.66
C THR A 100 17.66 -0.34 1.43
N PRO A 101 17.59 -1.40 0.60
CA PRO A 101 18.36 -1.47 -0.65
C PRO A 101 18.13 -0.26 -1.56
N GLN A 102 19.20 0.18 -2.24
CA GLN A 102 19.16 1.40 -3.06
C GLN A 102 18.11 1.33 -4.17
N ASP A 103 17.95 0.18 -4.83
CA ASP A 103 16.96 -0.03 -5.89
C ASP A 103 15.52 0.22 -5.40
N VAL A 104 15.21 -0.16 -4.15
CA VAL A 104 13.89 0.08 -3.54
C VAL A 104 13.67 1.57 -3.32
N LYS A 105 14.69 2.29 -2.80
CA LYS A 105 14.65 3.74 -2.59
C LYS A 105 14.45 4.49 -3.91
N GLU A 106 15.13 4.06 -4.97
CA GLU A 106 15.01 4.66 -6.30
C GLU A 106 13.63 4.42 -6.90
N GLU A 107 13.11 3.19 -6.83
CA GLU A 107 11.79 2.89 -7.35
C GLU A 107 10.68 3.68 -6.63
N ILE A 108 10.79 3.90 -5.32
CA ILE A 108 9.83 4.74 -4.57
C ILE A 108 9.69 6.14 -5.19
N ASN A 109 10.80 6.71 -5.68
CA ASN A 109 10.80 8.03 -6.32
C ASN A 109 10.31 7.98 -7.79
N ASN A 110 10.53 6.86 -8.47
CA ASN A 110 10.17 6.70 -9.88
C ASN A 110 8.72 6.26 -10.09
N ARG A 111 8.14 5.55 -9.12
CA ARG A 111 6.80 4.98 -9.19
C ARG A 111 5.76 5.97 -8.69
N HIS A 112 5.18 6.72 -9.62
CA HIS A 112 4.16 7.72 -9.32
C HIS A 112 2.84 7.12 -8.82
N TYR A 113 2.19 7.83 -7.90
CA TYR A 113 0.79 7.63 -7.51
C TYR A 113 0.13 9.01 -7.34
N ASP A 114 -1.09 9.17 -7.84
CA ASP A 114 -1.82 10.43 -7.89
C ASP A 114 -2.46 10.81 -6.55
N LEU A 115 -2.82 9.79 -5.76
CA LEU A 115 -3.40 9.94 -4.42
C LEU A 115 -3.01 8.77 -3.53
N TYR A 116 -2.71 9.09 -2.27
CA TYR A 116 -2.51 8.12 -1.21
C TYR A 116 -3.65 8.22 -0.19
N LEU A 117 -4.34 7.11 0.04
CA LEU A 117 -5.29 6.94 1.12
C LEU A 117 -4.53 6.36 2.32
N LEU A 118 -4.15 7.22 3.27
CA LEU A 118 -3.46 6.80 4.49
C LEU A 118 -4.50 6.34 5.52
N MET A 119 -4.57 5.04 5.75
CA MET A 119 -5.57 4.44 6.64
C MET A 119 -5.22 4.71 8.10
N ASP A 120 -6.15 5.33 8.82
CA ASP A 120 -5.98 5.68 10.24
C ASP A 120 -6.02 4.44 11.15
N ILE A 121 -5.45 4.57 12.34
CA ILE A 121 -5.31 3.54 13.38
C ILE A 121 -6.49 3.49 14.36
N ASP A 122 -7.59 4.18 14.07
CA ASP A 122 -8.80 4.22 14.90
C ASP A 122 -9.54 2.86 15.01
N LEU A 123 -9.22 1.89 14.13
CA LEU A 123 -9.75 0.54 14.20
C LEU A 123 -9.12 -0.22 15.37
N PRO A 124 -9.85 -1.12 16.03
CA PRO A 124 -9.25 -2.03 17.00
C PRO A 124 -8.20 -2.90 16.31
N TRP A 125 -7.19 -3.33 17.08
CA TRP A 125 -6.27 -4.36 16.63
C TRP A 125 -7.04 -5.66 16.36
N GLU A 126 -6.65 -6.36 15.30
CA GLU A 126 -7.18 -7.68 14.97
C GLU A 126 -5.99 -8.64 14.89
N GLU A 127 -6.07 -9.70 15.69
CA GLU A 127 -5.08 -10.78 15.73
C GLU A 127 -5.02 -11.50 14.38
N ASP A 128 -3.81 -11.59 13.83
CA ASP A 128 -3.53 -12.17 12.52
C ASP A 128 -2.09 -12.71 12.59
N PRO A 129 -1.82 -13.96 12.17
CA PRO A 129 -0.50 -14.58 12.30
C PRO A 129 0.63 -13.84 11.58
N LEU A 130 0.30 -12.91 10.68
CA LEU A 130 1.25 -12.11 9.93
C LEU A 130 1.42 -10.68 10.48
N ARG A 131 0.90 -10.39 11.68
CA ARG A 131 0.98 -9.04 12.28
C ARG A 131 1.83 -9.07 13.53
N ASP A 132 2.84 -8.20 13.55
CA ASP A 132 3.96 -8.35 14.48
C ASP A 132 3.97 -7.29 15.60
N PHE A 133 3.38 -6.09 15.37
CA PHE A 133 3.63 -4.94 16.24
C PHE A 133 2.36 -4.20 16.73
N PRO A 134 1.51 -4.84 17.56
CA PRO A 134 0.28 -4.22 18.08
C PRO A 134 0.50 -2.92 18.87
N GLU A 135 1.63 -2.81 19.58
CA GLU A 135 1.96 -1.65 20.42
C GLU A 135 2.65 -0.50 19.65
N HIS A 136 3.01 -0.71 18.38
CA HIS A 136 3.76 0.28 17.59
C HIS A 136 2.90 1.00 16.53
N ARG A 137 1.57 0.95 16.65
CA ARG A 137 0.66 1.53 15.64
C ARG A 137 0.87 3.04 15.46
N GLU A 138 1.02 3.79 16.55
CA GLU A 138 1.31 5.23 16.51
C GLU A 138 2.68 5.52 15.88
N HIS A 139 3.68 4.69 16.19
CA HIS A 139 5.01 4.81 15.60
C HIS A 139 4.95 4.65 14.08
N PHE A 140 4.34 3.56 13.58
CA PHE A 140 4.24 3.31 12.16
C PHE A 140 3.34 4.31 11.44
N MET A 141 2.31 4.86 12.11
CA MET A 141 1.53 5.97 11.56
C MET A 141 2.41 7.20 11.33
N GLY A 142 3.24 7.56 12.32
CA GLY A 142 4.22 8.64 12.19
C GLY A 142 5.26 8.40 11.10
N VAL A 143 5.74 7.16 10.93
CA VAL A 143 6.64 6.78 9.84
C VAL A 143 5.97 7.00 8.49
N TRP A 144 4.75 6.48 8.28
CA TRP A 144 4.01 6.66 7.04
C TRP A 144 3.78 8.13 6.70
N GLU A 145 3.37 8.95 7.68
CA GLU A 145 3.22 10.38 7.47
C GLU A 145 4.54 11.05 7.07
N SER A 146 5.65 10.68 7.71
CA SER A 146 6.97 11.22 7.40
C SER A 146 7.41 10.88 5.99
N GLU A 147 7.24 9.61 5.58
CA GLU A 147 7.57 9.15 4.23
C GLU A 147 6.74 9.86 3.16
N LEU A 148 5.41 9.97 3.36
CA LEU A 148 4.53 10.66 2.41
C LEU A 148 4.84 12.16 2.33
N LYS A 149 5.18 12.82 3.46
CA LYS A 149 5.63 14.22 3.48
C LYS A 149 6.96 14.38 2.73
N SER A 150 7.91 13.46 2.92
CA SER A 150 9.20 13.46 2.22
C SER A 150 9.03 13.34 0.71
N LEU A 151 8.11 12.48 0.27
CA LEU A 151 7.72 12.34 -1.13
C LEU A 151 6.92 13.53 -1.70
N LYS A 152 6.49 14.47 -0.85
CA LYS A 152 5.51 15.51 -1.22
C LYS A 152 4.25 14.89 -1.84
N ALA A 153 3.85 13.73 -1.34
CA ALA A 153 2.72 12.99 -1.82
C ALA A 153 1.41 13.73 -1.55
N ASN A 154 0.47 13.64 -2.49
CA ASN A 154 -0.92 14.02 -2.25
C ASN A 154 -1.58 12.90 -1.45
N TYR A 155 -1.84 13.12 -0.15
CA TYR A 155 -2.44 12.10 0.70
C TYR A 155 -3.60 12.63 1.53
N ILE A 156 -4.55 11.75 1.82
CA ILE A 156 -5.70 11.99 2.70
C ILE A 156 -5.73 10.88 3.75
N ILE A 157 -5.86 11.28 5.02
CA ILE A 157 -6.06 10.33 6.12
C ILE A 157 -7.52 9.84 6.09
N ILE A 158 -7.70 8.52 6.09
CA ILE A 158 -9.00 7.86 6.07
C ILE A 158 -9.27 7.24 7.44
N SER A 159 -10.15 7.90 8.19
CA SER A 159 -10.68 7.46 9.48
C SER A 159 -12.16 7.05 9.35
N GLY A 160 -12.71 6.54 10.44
CA GLY A 160 -14.09 6.08 10.55
C GLY A 160 -14.19 4.58 10.83
N LEU A 161 -15.34 4.16 11.35
CA LEU A 161 -15.65 2.76 11.65
C LEU A 161 -16.72 2.22 10.70
N GLY A 162 -16.61 0.94 10.34
CA GLY A 162 -17.58 0.27 9.46
C GLY A 162 -17.77 1.00 8.11
N ASP A 163 -19.02 1.24 7.74
CA ASP A 163 -19.38 1.86 6.45
C ASP A 163 -18.89 3.30 6.30
N GLU A 164 -18.68 4.03 7.41
CA GLU A 164 -18.18 5.41 7.38
C GLU A 164 -16.76 5.48 6.79
N ARG A 165 -15.91 4.50 7.12
CA ARG A 165 -14.54 4.42 6.60
C ARG A 165 -14.53 4.28 5.08
N LEU A 166 -15.38 3.38 4.56
CA LEU A 166 -15.53 3.19 3.12
C LEU A 166 -16.07 4.46 2.47
N LYS A 167 -17.09 5.09 3.05
CA LYS A 167 -17.63 6.36 2.55
C LYS A 167 -16.54 7.43 2.44
N ASN A 168 -15.72 7.61 3.47
CA ASN A 168 -14.61 8.57 3.47
C ASN A 168 -13.57 8.25 2.37
N ALA A 169 -13.23 6.97 2.19
CA ALA A 169 -12.33 6.54 1.12
C ALA A 169 -12.88 6.82 -0.29
N LEU A 170 -14.19 6.58 -0.50
CA LEU A 170 -14.86 6.86 -1.78
C LEU A 170 -14.94 8.36 -2.05
N GLU A 171 -15.26 9.17 -1.04
CA GLU A 171 -15.28 10.63 -1.16
C GLU A 171 -13.89 11.19 -1.50
N ALA A 172 -12.83 10.68 -0.86
CA ALA A 172 -11.45 11.03 -1.19
C ALA A 172 -11.08 10.63 -2.63
N THR A 173 -11.43 9.41 -3.03
CA THR A 173 -11.16 8.88 -4.38
C THR A 173 -11.92 9.63 -5.49
N ASN A 174 -13.06 10.24 -5.18
CA ASN A 174 -13.80 11.06 -6.15
C ASN A 174 -13.16 12.43 -6.42
N ARG A 175 -12.19 12.85 -5.61
CA ARG A 175 -11.46 14.12 -5.78
C ARG A 175 -10.19 13.97 -6.64
N LYS A 176 -9.96 12.78 -7.20
CA LYS A 176 -8.85 12.48 -8.12
C LYS A 176 -8.91 13.32 -9.40
#